data_AF-A0A080M0Z3-F1
#
_entry.id   AF-A0A080M0Z3-F1
#
_cell.length_a   1.000
_cell.length_b   1.000
_cell.length_c   1.000
_cell.angle_alpha   90.00
_cell.angle_beta   90.00
_cell.angle_gamma   90.00
#
_symmetry.space_group_name_H-M   'P 1'
#
loop_
_entity.id
_entity.type
_entity.pdbx_description
1 polymer ?
#
loop_
_entity_poly.entity_id
_entity_poly.type
_entity_poly.pdbx_seq_one_letter_code
_entity_poly.pdbx_strand_id
1 'polypeptide(L)'
;MTTTSAERQQAYRAKRPFAGDNGERRLQSWVTTSTALALGRLARRAGTAQRAVLEQLIQDADRVVTQAMSDDEFDHYFALPCNNESPCARYSPTMD
;
A
#
# COMPACT_ATOMS: atom_id res chain seq x y z
N MET A 1 13.21 28.21 19.26
CA MET A 1 13.73 27.58 18.02
C MET A 1 12.56 27.37 17.08
N THR A 2 12.69 27.82 15.83
CA THR A 2 11.64 27.65 14.81
C THR A 2 11.81 26.29 14.15
N THR A 3 10.76 25.49 14.08
CA THR A 3 10.83 24.15 13.47
C THR A 3 11.22 24.25 11.99
N THR A 4 12.22 23.47 11.61
CA THR A 4 12.72 23.45 10.22
C THR A 4 11.74 22.73 9.30
N SER A 5 11.84 22.96 7.99
CA SER A 5 11.06 22.20 6.99
C SER A 5 11.31 20.70 7.09
N ALA A 6 12.56 20.30 7.34
CA ALA A 6 12.96 18.90 7.53
C ALA A 6 12.27 18.28 8.75
N GLU A 7 12.27 18.98 9.89
CA GLU A 7 11.60 18.54 11.12
C GLU A 7 10.09 18.40 10.93
N ARG A 8 9.46 19.35 10.22
CA ARG A 8 8.03 19.26 9.87
C ARG A 8 7.73 18.05 8.99
N GLN A 9 8.59 17.77 8.00
CA GLN A 9 8.42 16.63 7.11
C GLN A 9 8.63 15.31 7.87
N GLN A 10 9.59 15.25 8.79
CA GLN A 10 9.83 14.10 9.65
C GLN A 10 8.63 13.85 10.57
N ALA A 11 8.12 14.89 11.23
CA ALA A 11 6.94 14.79 12.09
C ALA A 11 5.69 14.34 11.30
N TYR A 12 5.49 14.84 10.08
CA TYR A 12 4.42 14.39 9.18
C TYR A 12 4.56 12.90 8.84
N ARG A 13 5.76 12.46 8.46
CA ARG A 13 6.04 11.04 8.14
C ARG A 13 5.85 10.12 9.35
N ALA A 14 6.19 10.59 10.55
CA ALA A 14 6.03 9.82 11.79
C ALA A 14 4.55 9.63 12.19
N LYS A 15 3.68 10.60 11.88
CA LYS A 15 2.25 10.54 12.20
C LYS A 15 1.41 9.74 11.20
N ARG A 16 1.83 9.72 9.92
CA ARG A 16 1.05 9.12 8.83
C ARG A 16 0.71 7.62 9.04
N PRO A 17 1.61 6.78 9.60
CA PRO A 17 1.30 5.38 9.89
C PRO A 17 0.17 5.13 10.89
N PHE A 18 -0.28 6.16 11.60
CA PHE A 18 -1.33 6.09 12.62
C PHE A 18 -2.57 6.91 12.24
N ALA A 19 -2.64 7.44 11.01
CA ALA A 19 -3.77 8.23 10.53
C ALA A 19 -4.84 7.34 9.87
N GLY A 20 -6.13 7.64 10.09
CA GLY A 20 -7.25 6.81 9.62
C GLY A 20 -7.53 5.62 10.55
N ASP A 21 -8.39 4.69 10.14
CA ASP A 21 -8.82 3.57 11.00
C ASP A 21 -7.68 2.60 11.35
N ASN A 22 -6.87 2.20 10.36
CA ASN A 22 -5.78 1.22 10.55
C ASN A 22 -4.38 1.79 10.24
N GLY A 23 -4.30 3.11 10.09
CA GLY A 23 -3.07 3.76 9.65
C GLY A 23 -2.86 3.69 8.14
N GLU A 24 -2.03 4.59 7.60
CA GLU A 24 -1.60 4.51 6.20
C GLU A 24 -0.20 3.88 6.09
N ARG A 25 0.13 3.31 4.93
CA ARG A 25 1.48 2.79 4.64
C ARG A 25 2.00 3.42 3.36
N ARG A 26 3.29 3.76 3.33
CA ARG A 26 3.92 4.38 2.16
C ARG A 26 4.50 3.31 1.25
N LEU A 27 3.98 3.22 0.03
CA LEU A 27 4.62 2.45 -1.04
C LEU A 27 5.78 3.28 -1.62
N GLN A 28 7.02 2.82 -1.43
CA GLN A 28 8.20 3.42 -2.04
C GLN A 28 8.70 2.48 -3.13
N SER A 29 8.58 2.88 -4.39
CA SER A 29 9.07 2.09 -5.51
C SER A 29 9.47 2.99 -6.67
N TRP A 30 10.51 2.56 -7.40
CA TRP A 30 10.89 3.12 -8.68
C TRP A 30 10.14 2.35 -9.77
N VAL A 31 9.53 3.09 -10.72
CA VAL A 31 8.82 2.51 -11.86
C VAL A 31 9.37 3.07 -13.15
N THR A 32 9.12 2.36 -14.25
CA THR A 32 9.46 2.85 -15.59
C THR A 32 8.67 4.12 -15.92
N THR A 33 9.22 4.94 -16.82
CA THR A 33 8.55 6.16 -17.31
C THR A 33 7.19 5.87 -17.92
N SER A 34 7.05 4.76 -18.67
CA SER A 34 5.80 4.37 -19.30
C SER A 34 4.69 4.12 -18.27
N THR A 35 5.02 3.44 -17.17
CA THR A 35 4.09 3.19 -16.05
C THR A 35 3.67 4.49 -15.37
N ALA A 36 4.62 5.39 -15.10
CA ALA A 36 4.31 6.69 -14.51
C ALA A 36 3.35 7.52 -15.39
N LEU A 37 3.58 7.54 -16.71
CA LEU A 37 2.70 8.22 -17.67
C LEU A 37 1.32 7.57 -17.76
N ALA A 38 1.25 6.24 -17.73
CA ALA A 38 -0.01 5.50 -17.74
C ALA A 38 -0.84 5.81 -16.49
N LEU A 39 -0.23 5.76 -15.30
CA LEU A 39 -0.87 6.11 -14.04
C LEU A 39 -1.43 7.53 -14.06
N GLY A 40 -0.65 8.48 -14.58
CA GLY A 40 -1.10 9.87 -14.76
C GLY A 40 -2.29 10.02 -15.73
N ARG A 41 -2.37 9.22 -16.80
CA ARG A 41 -3.53 9.22 -17.70
C ARG A 41 -4.77 8.61 -17.05
N LEU A 42 -4.61 7.50 -16.33
CA LEU A 42 -5.71 6.84 -15.62
C LEU A 42 -6.32 7.75 -14.56
N ALA A 43 -5.49 8.37 -13.73
CA ALA A 43 -5.92 9.32 -12.71
C ALA A 43 -6.70 10.49 -13.31
N ARG A 44 -6.21 11.07 -14.41
CA ARG A 44 -6.90 12.15 -15.14
C ARG A 44 -8.25 11.71 -15.69
N ARG A 45 -8.32 10.54 -16.34
CA ARG A 45 -9.57 9.99 -16.89
C ARG A 45 -10.61 9.75 -15.80
N ALA A 46 -10.19 9.28 -14.64
CA ALA A 46 -11.06 8.98 -13.50
C ALA A 46 -11.35 10.20 -12.61
N GLY A 47 -10.74 11.36 -12.85
CA GLY A 47 -10.91 12.55 -12.01
C GLY A 47 -10.44 12.37 -10.57
N THR A 48 -9.46 11.50 -10.32
CA THR A 48 -9.01 11.12 -8.97
C THR A 48 -7.49 11.23 -8.82
N ALA A 49 -6.99 11.05 -7.59
CA ALA A 49 -5.56 11.05 -7.30
C ALA A 49 -4.90 9.74 -7.79
N GLN A 50 -3.62 9.82 -8.20
CA GLN A 50 -2.84 8.63 -8.57
C GLN A 50 -2.79 7.58 -7.46
N ARG A 51 -2.77 8.00 -6.19
CA ARG A 51 -2.89 7.12 -5.02
C ARG A 51 -4.15 6.25 -5.08
N ALA A 52 -5.31 6.84 -5.37
CA ALA A 52 -6.57 6.12 -5.42
C ALA A 52 -6.59 5.10 -6.56
N VAL A 53 -5.99 5.44 -7.72
CA VAL A 53 -5.83 4.49 -8.82
C VAL A 53 -4.95 3.30 -8.42
N LEU A 54 -3.82 3.55 -7.74
CA LEU A 54 -2.95 2.48 -7.25
C LEU A 54 -3.66 1.59 -6.23
N GLU A 55 -4.35 2.19 -5.25
CA GLU A 55 -5.12 1.44 -4.25
C GLU A 55 -6.18 0.56 -4.90
N GLN A 56 -6.94 1.09 -5.85
CA GLN A 56 -7.95 0.34 -6.59
C GLN A 56 -7.32 -0.82 -7.37
N LEU A 57 -6.26 -0.56 -8.14
CA LEU A 57 -5.60 -1.59 -8.95
C LEU A 57 -5.03 -2.72 -8.08
N ILE A 58 -4.43 -2.39 -6.93
CA ILE A 58 -3.86 -3.37 -6.01
C ILE A 58 -4.98 -4.20 -5.36
N GLN A 59 -6.04 -3.56 -4.88
CA GLN A 59 -7.17 -4.27 -4.26
C GLN A 59 -7.93 -5.14 -5.26
N ASP A 60 -8.07 -4.70 -6.50
CA ASP A 60 -8.70 -5.50 -7.55
C ASP A 60 -7.84 -6.72 -7.91
N ALA A 61 -6.52 -6.55 -8.02
CA ALA A 61 -5.61 -7.66 -8.24
C ALA A 61 -5.62 -8.66 -7.08
N ASP A 62 -5.55 -8.18 -5.84
CA ASP A 62 -5.62 -9.01 -4.63
C ASP A 62 -6.94 -9.78 -4.55
N ARG A 63 -8.07 -9.12 -4.84
CA ARG A 63 -9.38 -9.78 -4.90
C ARG A 63 -9.45 -10.87 -5.96
N VAL A 64 -8.92 -10.62 -7.17
CA VAL A 64 -8.91 -11.62 -8.24
C VAL A 64 -8.15 -12.88 -7.83
N VAL A 65 -7.05 -12.72 -7.08
CA VAL A 65 -6.24 -13.83 -6.57
C VAL A 65 -6.96 -14.56 -5.43
N THR A 66 -7.51 -13.82 -4.47
CA THR A 66 -8.04 -14.38 -3.22
C THR A 66 -9.46 -14.94 -3.33
N GLN A 67 -10.31 -14.41 -4.22
CA GLN A 67 -11.74 -14.75 -4.28
C GLN A 67 -12.04 -16.22 -4.62
N ALA A 68 -11.10 -16.93 -5.25
CA ALA A 68 -11.27 -18.31 -5.69
C ALA A 68 -10.56 -19.32 -4.79
N MET A 69 -9.86 -18.85 -3.74
CA MET A 69 -9.15 -19.71 -2.80
C MET A 69 -10.13 -20.38 -1.84
N SER A 70 -9.89 -21.66 -1.57
CA SER A 70 -10.40 -22.35 -0.39
C SER A 70 -9.78 -21.78 0.90
N ASP A 71 -10.36 -22.10 2.05
CA ASP A 71 -9.84 -21.64 3.35
C ASP A 71 -8.38 -22.09 3.57
N ASP A 72 -8.04 -23.34 3.23
CA ASP A 72 -6.67 -23.86 3.33
C ASP A 72 -5.67 -23.11 2.41
N GLU A 73 -6.10 -22.77 1.20
CA GLU A 73 -5.29 -22.01 0.25
C GLU A 73 -5.11 -20.55 0.69
N PHE A 74 -6.15 -19.97 1.28
CA PHE A 74 -6.13 -18.64 1.85
C PHE A 74 -5.16 -18.60 3.04
N ASP A 75 -5.27 -19.53 3.99
CA ASP A 75 -4.36 -19.66 5.13
C ASP A 75 -2.91 -19.83 4.68
N HIS A 76 -2.67 -20.65 3.65
CA HIS A 76 -1.34 -20.81 3.08
C HIS A 76 -0.81 -19.50 2.45
N TYR A 77 -1.66 -18.77 1.71
CA TYR A 77 -1.29 -17.50 1.07
C TYR A 77 -0.84 -16.44 2.09
N PHE A 78 -1.54 -16.32 3.23
CA PHE A 78 -1.14 -15.39 4.30
C PHE A 78 0.05 -15.87 5.14
N ALA A 79 0.36 -17.18 5.12
CA ALA A 79 1.52 -17.76 5.78
C ALA A 79 2.81 -17.68 4.95
N LEU A 80 2.77 -17.18 3.71
CA LEU A 80 3.94 -17.08 2.85
C LEU A 80 5.05 -16.23 3.52
N PRO A 81 6.31 -16.70 3.50
CA PRO A 81 7.40 -16.00 4.16
C PRO A 81 7.64 -14.64 3.52
N CYS A 82 7.90 -13.63 4.36
CA CYS A 82 8.31 -12.33 3.89
C CYS A 82 9.71 -12.47 3.27
N ASN A 83 9.82 -12.25 1.96
CA ASN A 83 11.13 -12.18 1.32
C ASN A 83 11.87 -10.94 1.83
N ASN A 84 13.20 -11.05 1.91
CA ASN A 84 14.15 -10.03 2.35
C ASN A 84 14.09 -8.69 1.59
N GLU A 85 13.38 -8.63 0.45
CA GLU A 85 13.16 -7.41 -0.34
C GLU A 85 11.86 -6.65 0.01
N SER A 86 10.95 -7.24 0.82
CA SER A 86 9.66 -6.64 1.18
C SER A 86 9.39 -6.70 2.69
N PRO A 87 9.32 -5.55 3.38
CA PRO A 87 8.92 -5.50 4.78
C PRO A 87 7.42 -5.71 4.88
N CYS A 88 6.94 -6.95 4.85
CA CYS A 88 5.59 -7.24 5.29
C CYS A 88 5.56 -7.06 6.81
N ALA A 89 4.84 -6.05 7.28
CA ALA A 89 4.44 -6.02 8.68
C ALA A 89 3.66 -7.30 8.93
N ARG A 90 4.15 -8.15 9.85
CA ARG A 90 3.55 -9.46 10.17
C ARG A 90 2.03 -9.33 10.27
N TYR A 91 1.31 -9.95 9.35
CA TYR A 91 -0.10 -10.21 9.54
C TYR A 91 -0.20 -11.27 10.65
N SER A 92 -0.75 -10.89 11.81
CA SER A 92 -1.02 -11.83 12.90
C SER A 92 -2.51 -12.17 12.84
N PRO A 93 -2.91 -13.40 12.48
CA PRO A 93 -4.30 -13.77 12.26
C PRO A 93 -5.12 -13.97 13.55
N THR A 94 -4.62 -13.54 14.71
CA THR A 94 -5.31 -13.72 16.00
C THR A 94 -5.84 -12.37 16.51
N MET A 95 -7.09 -12.06 16.18
CA MET A 95 -7.95 -11.29 17.08
C MET A 95 -9.13 -12.18 17.46
N ASP A 96 -9.02 -12.78 18.65
CA ASP A 96 -10.17 -13.18 19.47
C ASP A 96 -10.81 -11.94 20.11
#